data_AF-A0A3E2TDF3-F1
#
_entry.id   AF-A0A3E2TDF3-F1
#
_cell.length_a   1.000
_cell.length_b   1.000
_cell.length_c   1.000
_cell.angle_alpha   90.00
_cell.angle_beta   90.00
_cell.angle_gamma   90.00
#
_symmetry.space_group_name_H-M   'P 1'
#
loop_
_entity.id
_entity.type
_entity.pdbx_description
1 polymer ?
#
loop_
_entity_poly.entity_id
_entity_poly.type
_entity_poly.pdbx_seq_one_letter_code
_entity_poly.pdbx_strand_id
1 'polypeptide(L)'
;MLNININYPYPVIREYTDDYQSTEFIGELKVLLEPDGYAVHTNFEINNKGIQILLSKGILTYALEVQCVSTWFRKLYTIHENRVIRLDPQMIHERVELIPCIVAATSIEGFTNEDFAEEYQDMKFDLNAGDIIGIGQKRTFDALYQNDIIKMVPPSWMLEEMIS
;
A
#
# COMPACT_ATOMS: atom_id res chain seq x y z
N MET A 1 -5.63 -1.91 12.08
CA MET A 1 -4.18 -1.96 11.80
C MET A 1 -3.99 -3.25 11.06
N LEU A 2 -3.49 -3.21 9.82
CA LEU A 2 -3.12 -4.43 9.14
C LEU A 2 -2.02 -5.11 9.93
N ASN A 3 -2.31 -6.33 10.36
CA ASN A 3 -1.34 -7.17 11.01
C ASN A 3 -0.91 -8.23 10.01
N ILE A 4 0.33 -8.12 9.56
CA ILE A 4 0.91 -9.06 8.61
C ILE A 4 1.07 -10.47 9.22
N ASN A 5 1.08 -10.59 10.55
CA ASN A 5 1.25 -11.86 11.26
C ASN A 5 -0.07 -12.48 11.75
N ILE A 6 -1.23 -11.93 11.36
CA ILE A 6 -2.53 -12.54 11.66
C ILE A 6 -2.94 -13.48 10.52
N ASN A 7 -3.53 -14.62 10.90
CA ASN A 7 -4.26 -15.48 9.97
C ASN A 7 -5.64 -14.88 9.71
N TYR A 8 -5.91 -14.60 8.44
CA TYR A 8 -7.20 -14.15 7.97
C TYR A 8 -8.11 -15.37 7.78
N PRO A 9 -9.44 -15.19 7.78
CA PRO A 9 -10.38 -16.30 7.60
C PRO A 9 -10.41 -16.87 6.17
N TYR A 10 -9.51 -16.40 5.30
CA TYR A 10 -9.36 -16.77 3.90
C TYR A 10 -7.88 -16.57 3.46
N PRO A 11 -7.45 -17.20 2.35
CA PRO A 11 -6.10 -17.03 1.78
C PRO A 11 -5.73 -15.57 1.47
N VAL A 12 -4.59 -15.10 1.98
CA VAL A 12 -4.07 -13.76 1.72
C VAL A 12 -2.75 -13.83 0.96
N ILE A 13 -2.67 -13.04 -0.11
CA ILE A 13 -1.45 -12.93 -0.93
C ILE A 13 -0.40 -12.12 -0.19
N ARG A 14 0.85 -12.58 -0.19
CA ARG A 14 1.96 -11.93 0.52
C ARG A 14 3.16 -11.72 -0.40
N GLU A 15 4.21 -11.11 0.13
CA GLU A 15 5.51 -11.01 -0.54
C GLU A 15 6.30 -12.34 -0.58
N TYR A 16 5.76 -13.37 0.07
CA TYR A 16 6.30 -14.73 0.11
C TYR A 16 5.14 -15.73 -0.06
N THR A 17 5.45 -16.95 -0.47
CA THR A 17 4.46 -18.02 -0.64
C THR A 17 4.05 -18.60 0.72
N ASP A 18 2.75 -18.65 0.98
CA ASP A 18 2.15 -19.16 2.23
C ASP A 18 0.75 -19.72 1.91
N ASP A 19 -0.26 -18.85 1.80
CA ASP A 19 -1.63 -19.25 1.42
C ASP A 19 -1.79 -19.57 -0.08
N TYR A 20 -0.74 -19.33 -0.87
CA TYR A 20 -0.65 -19.55 -2.32
C TYR A 20 0.64 -20.30 -2.65
N GLN A 21 0.62 -21.11 -3.71
CA GLN A 21 1.77 -21.95 -4.10
C GLN A 21 2.90 -21.14 -4.72
N SER A 22 2.58 -20.13 -5.54
CA SER A 22 3.57 -19.35 -6.29
C SER A 22 3.26 -17.86 -6.40
N THR A 23 2.06 -17.44 -6.01
CA THR A 23 1.61 -16.05 -6.09
C THR A 23 2.30 -15.20 -5.03
N GLU A 24 2.96 -14.15 -5.50
CA GLU A 24 3.65 -13.15 -4.71
C GLU A 24 3.19 -11.75 -5.14
N PHE A 25 2.99 -10.88 -4.15
CA PHE A 25 2.66 -9.47 -4.33
C PHE A 25 3.82 -8.59 -3.87
N ILE A 26 4.44 -7.91 -4.84
CA ILE A 26 5.56 -7.01 -4.62
C ILE A 26 5.05 -5.57 -4.73
N GLY A 27 5.14 -4.82 -3.63
CA GLY A 27 4.78 -3.42 -3.58
C GLY A 27 5.99 -2.53 -3.39
N GLU A 28 6.65 -2.15 -4.49
CA GLU A 28 7.79 -1.23 -4.42
C GLU A 28 7.31 0.19 -4.10
N LEU A 29 8.02 0.83 -3.17
CA LEU A 29 7.69 2.13 -2.64
C LEU A 29 8.93 3.02 -2.62
N LYS A 30 8.80 4.22 -3.19
CA LYS A 30 9.82 5.26 -3.12
C LYS A 30 9.22 6.51 -2.50
N VAL A 31 9.78 6.93 -1.36
CA VAL A 31 9.40 8.16 -0.68
C VAL A 31 10.38 9.26 -1.07
N LEU A 32 9.85 10.37 -1.59
CA LEU A 32 10.61 11.59 -1.86
C LEU A 32 10.20 12.66 -0.87
N LEU A 33 11.19 13.33 -0.28
CA LEU A 33 10.96 14.55 0.50
C LEU A 33 10.85 15.72 -0.47
N GLU A 34 9.76 16.48 -0.37
CA GLU A 34 9.48 17.66 -1.18
C GLU A 34 9.19 18.86 -0.27
N PRO A 35 9.27 20.12 -0.76
CA PRO A 35 9.05 21.30 0.08
C PRO A 35 7.68 21.33 0.79
N ASP A 36 6.67 20.68 0.21
CA ASP A 36 5.30 20.63 0.71
C ASP A 36 4.97 19.34 1.49
N GLY A 37 5.93 18.42 1.67
CA GLY A 37 5.73 17.18 2.42
C GLY A 37 6.43 15.97 1.82
N TYR A 38 5.70 14.86 1.74
CA TYR A 38 6.23 13.60 1.23
C TYR A 38 5.43 13.11 0.03
N ALA A 39 6.15 12.73 -1.01
CA ALA A 39 5.61 12.13 -2.21
C ALA A 39 5.96 10.64 -2.24
N VAL A 40 4.94 9.79 -2.09
CA VAL A 40 5.11 8.34 -2.13
C VAL A 40 4.75 7.84 -3.52
N HIS A 41 5.76 7.37 -4.25
CA HIS A 41 5.61 6.70 -5.52
C HIS A 41 5.41 5.21 -5.29
N THR A 42 4.39 4.65 -5.92
CA THR A 42 4.00 3.25 -5.79
C THR A 42 4.23 2.51 -7.11
N ASN A 43 4.92 1.38 -7.09
CA ASN A 43 5.01 0.45 -8.22
C ASN A 43 4.65 -0.96 -7.74
N PHE A 44 3.43 -1.39 -8.03
CA PHE A 44 2.84 -2.59 -7.46
C PHE A 44 2.66 -3.66 -8.53
N GLU A 45 3.21 -4.84 -8.27
CA GLU A 45 3.27 -5.95 -9.21
C GLU A 45 2.82 -7.24 -8.53
N ILE A 46 2.07 -8.06 -9.27
CA ILE A 46 1.64 -9.38 -8.85
C ILE A 46 1.80 -10.36 -10.00
N ASN A 47 2.28 -11.56 -9.71
CA ASN A 47 2.52 -12.63 -10.69
C ASN A 47 1.33 -13.61 -10.84
N ASN A 48 0.08 -13.17 -10.63
CA ASN A 48 -1.11 -14.00 -10.77
C ASN A 48 -2.11 -13.44 -11.78
N LYS A 49 -2.32 -14.16 -12.89
CA LYS A 49 -3.20 -13.72 -13.99
C LYS A 49 -4.66 -13.56 -13.57
N GLY A 50 -5.18 -14.43 -12.71
CA GLY A 50 -6.55 -14.35 -12.20
C GLY A 50 -6.77 -13.05 -11.43
N ILE A 51 -5.85 -12.72 -10.53
CA ILE A 51 -5.89 -11.47 -9.76
C ILE A 51 -5.70 -10.24 -10.67
N GLN A 52 -4.77 -10.28 -11.63
CA GLN A 52 -4.59 -9.22 -12.62
C GLN A 52 -5.87 -8.94 -13.44
N ILE A 53 -6.64 -9.98 -13.79
CA ILE A 53 -7.93 -9.83 -14.47
C ILE A 53 -8.94 -9.12 -13.56
N LEU A 54 -9.02 -9.49 -12.28
CA LEU A 54 -9.93 -8.83 -11.32
C LEU A 54 -9.53 -7.37 -11.06
N LEU A 55 -8.23 -7.08 -10.99
CA LEU A 55 -7.69 -5.72 -10.89
C LEU A 55 -8.06 -4.88 -12.12
N SER A 56 -7.87 -5.41 -13.33
CA SER A 56 -8.20 -4.68 -14.57
C SER A 56 -9.70 -4.44 -14.75
N LYS A 57 -10.56 -5.27 -14.14
CA LYS A 57 -12.01 -5.07 -14.08
C LYS A 57 -12.46 -4.11 -12.97
N GLY A 58 -11.55 -3.66 -12.11
CA GLY A 58 -11.86 -2.82 -10.95
C GLY A 58 -12.66 -3.55 -9.85
N ILE A 59 -12.67 -4.89 -9.86
CA ILE A 59 -13.28 -5.72 -8.81
C ILE A 59 -12.35 -5.78 -7.60
N LEU A 60 -11.05 -5.90 -7.87
CA LEU A 60 -9.98 -5.64 -6.90
C LEU A 60 -9.33 -4.30 -7.24
N THR A 61 -8.69 -3.67 -6.26
CA THR A 61 -7.82 -2.51 -6.48
C THR A 61 -6.58 -2.59 -5.61
N TYR A 62 -5.49 -2.04 -6.12
CA TYR A 62 -4.34 -1.74 -5.29
C TYR A 62 -4.67 -0.61 -4.31
N ALA A 63 -4.05 -0.65 -3.14
CA ALA A 63 -4.14 0.38 -2.13
C ALA A 63 -2.86 0.47 -1.30
N LEU A 64 -2.64 1.60 -0.65
CA LEU A 64 -1.56 1.79 0.32
C LEU A 64 -2.18 2.18 1.67
N GLU A 65 -1.98 1.36 2.68
CA GLU A 65 -2.28 1.75 4.06
C GLU A 65 -1.09 2.55 4.61
N VAL A 66 -1.38 3.76 5.08
CA VAL A 66 -0.40 4.64 5.72
C VAL A 66 -0.78 4.76 7.18
N GLN A 67 0.17 4.47 8.06
CA GLN A 67 0.00 4.58 9.51
C GLN A 67 1.11 5.41 10.13
N CYS A 68 0.78 6.23 11.11
CA CYS A 68 1.75 6.95 11.93
C CYS A 68 1.27 6.92 13.37
N VAL A 69 1.96 6.15 14.22
CA VAL A 69 1.53 5.88 15.59
C VAL A 69 1.61 7.15 16.46
N SER A 70 2.64 7.97 16.24
CA SER A 70 2.88 9.21 17.00
C SER A 70 1.73 10.22 16.86
N THR A 71 1.14 10.34 15.66
CA THR A 71 0.04 11.27 15.36
C THR A 71 -1.33 10.61 15.31
N TRP A 72 -1.40 9.29 15.54
CA TRP A 72 -2.60 8.48 15.39
C TRP A 72 -3.19 8.53 13.97
N PHE A 73 -2.40 8.98 12.99
CA PHE A 73 -2.82 9.06 11.61
C PHE A 73 -2.92 7.66 11.00
N ARG A 74 -4.05 7.40 10.35
CA ARG A 74 -4.27 6.16 9.60
C ARG A 74 -5.20 6.42 8.44
N LYS A 75 -4.77 6.03 7.24
CA LYS A 75 -5.57 6.16 6.03
C LYS A 75 -5.20 5.10 5.00
N LEU A 76 -6.22 4.57 4.33
CA LEU A 76 -6.06 3.69 3.18
C LEU A 76 -6.26 4.53 1.92
N TYR A 77 -5.25 4.54 1.05
CA TYR A 77 -5.29 5.24 -0.24
C TYR A 77 -5.48 4.21 -1.34
N THR A 78 -6.62 4.21 -2.02
CA THR A 78 -6.78 3.39 -3.23
C THR A 78 -5.93 3.97 -4.36
N ILE A 79 -5.27 3.09 -5.11
CA ILE A 79 -4.37 3.46 -6.20
C ILE A 79 -5.09 3.16 -7.51
N HIS A 80 -5.38 4.23 -8.24
CA HIS A 80 -5.99 4.17 -9.57
C HIS A 80 -5.01 4.84 -10.54
N GLU A 81 -4.38 4.04 -11.41
CA GLU A 81 -3.32 4.50 -12.34
C GLU A 81 -2.09 5.07 -11.58
N ASN A 82 -0.97 5.34 -12.26
CA ASN A 82 0.33 5.75 -11.67
C ASN A 82 0.23 7.02 -10.81
N ARG A 83 -0.28 6.88 -9.58
CA ARG A 83 -0.53 7.99 -8.65
C ARG A 83 0.56 8.07 -7.61
N VAL A 84 1.04 9.29 -7.45
CA VAL A 84 1.87 9.69 -6.32
C VAL A 84 0.94 10.00 -5.15
N ILE A 85 1.14 9.35 -4.01
CA ILE A 85 0.39 9.64 -2.79
C ILE A 85 1.12 10.76 -2.05
N ARG A 86 0.41 11.87 -1.82
CA ARG A 86 0.92 13.02 -1.08
C ARG A 86 0.56 12.89 0.40
N LEU A 87 1.57 12.93 1.26
CA LEU A 87 1.39 12.92 2.71
C LEU A 87 1.66 14.32 3.26
N ASP A 88 0.66 14.85 3.94
CA ASP A 88 0.73 16.14 4.62
C ASP A 88 1.68 16.02 5.84
N PRO A 89 2.79 16.79 5.87
CA PRO A 89 3.76 16.71 6.95
C PRO A 89 3.21 17.22 8.29
N GLN A 90 2.04 17.85 8.33
CA GLN A 90 1.36 18.21 9.58
C GLN A 90 0.62 17.02 10.21
N MET A 91 0.32 15.99 9.43
CA MET A 91 -0.45 14.82 9.86
C MET A 91 0.42 13.63 10.28
N ILE A 92 1.72 13.66 9.97
CA ILE A 92 2.66 12.57 10.23
C ILE A 92 3.93 13.09 10.91
N HIS A 93 4.51 12.31 11.80
CA HIS A 93 5.72 12.66 12.52
C HIS A 93 6.49 11.42 12.98
N GLU A 94 7.83 11.46 13.03
CA GLU A 94 8.67 10.31 13.36
C GLU A 94 8.34 9.11 12.44
N ARG A 95 8.17 7.92 12.98
CA ARG A 95 8.00 6.71 12.18
C ARG A 95 6.64 6.67 11.49
N VAL A 96 6.68 6.62 10.17
CA VAL A 96 5.53 6.36 9.29
C VAL A 96 5.69 4.97 8.68
N GLU A 97 4.63 4.16 8.76
CA GLU A 97 4.56 2.84 8.14
C GLU A 97 3.71 2.90 6.87
N LEU A 98 4.22 2.26 5.81
CA LEU A 98 3.61 2.15 4.50
C LEU A 98 3.41 0.67 4.18
N ILE A 99 2.17 0.27 3.93
CA ILE A 99 1.79 -1.15 3.73
C ILE A 99 1.03 -1.27 2.40
N PRO A 100 1.67 -1.79 1.34
CA PRO A 100 0.99 -2.10 0.08
C PRO A 100 -0.11 -3.13 0.32
N CYS A 101 -1.25 -2.95 -0.34
CA CYS A 101 -2.43 -3.79 -0.18
C CYS A 101 -3.10 -4.07 -1.53
N ILE A 102 -3.79 -5.21 -1.61
CA ILE A 102 -4.84 -5.47 -2.60
C ILE A 102 -6.14 -5.58 -1.83
N VAL A 103 -7.16 -4.82 -2.24
CA VAL A 103 -8.48 -4.79 -1.60
C VAL A 103 -9.58 -5.14 -2.57
N ALA A 104 -10.62 -5.80 -2.08
CA ALA A 104 -11.86 -5.97 -2.80
C ALA A 104 -12.58 -4.61 -2.92
N ALA A 105 -12.72 -4.09 -4.14
CA ALA A 105 -13.47 -2.87 -4.41
C ALA A 105 -14.98 -3.12 -4.41
N THR A 106 -15.38 -4.35 -4.74
CA THR A 106 -16.75 -4.86 -4.66
C THR A 106 -16.77 -6.21 -3.98
N SER A 107 -17.91 -6.61 -3.40
CA SER A 107 -18.04 -7.97 -2.86
C SER A 107 -17.90 -9.02 -3.97
N ILE A 108 -17.31 -10.17 -3.63
CA ILE A 108 -17.09 -11.33 -4.51
C ILE A 108 -17.61 -12.57 -3.80
N GLU A 109 -18.68 -13.15 -4.32
CA GLU A 109 -19.21 -14.42 -3.80
C GLU A 109 -18.41 -15.60 -4.36
N GLY A 110 -18.06 -16.54 -3.48
CA GLY A 110 -17.37 -17.78 -3.85
C GLY A 110 -16.02 -17.59 -4.53
N PHE A 111 -15.25 -16.58 -4.11
CA PHE A 111 -13.89 -16.35 -4.59
C PHE A 111 -13.01 -17.59 -4.40
N THR A 112 -12.28 -17.94 -5.45
CA THR A 112 -11.33 -19.03 -5.48
C THR A 112 -10.18 -18.69 -6.42
N ASN A 113 -9.04 -19.35 -6.24
CA ASN A 113 -7.88 -19.18 -7.10
C ASN A 113 -7.21 -20.53 -7.39
N GLU A 114 -6.77 -20.73 -8.63
CA GLU A 114 -6.09 -21.96 -9.04
C GLU A 114 -4.75 -22.17 -8.30
N ASP A 115 -4.10 -21.08 -7.88
CA ASP A 115 -2.80 -21.10 -7.22
C ASP A 115 -2.88 -21.15 -5.68
N PHE A 116 -4.06 -21.42 -5.09
CA PHE A 116 -4.19 -21.63 -3.65
C PHE A 116 -3.27 -22.76 -3.16
N ALA A 117 -2.74 -22.63 -1.94
CA ALA A 117 -2.02 -23.72 -1.28
C ALA A 117 -2.93 -24.95 -1.11
N GLU A 118 -2.33 -26.13 -0.94
CA GLU A 118 -3.05 -27.42 -0.91
C GLU A 118 -4.21 -27.44 0.10
N GLU A 119 -4.01 -26.82 1.27
CA GLU A 119 -5.02 -26.72 2.33
C GLU A 119 -6.26 -25.89 1.96
N TYR A 120 -6.15 -25.04 0.94
CA TYR A 120 -7.22 -24.17 0.44
C TYR A 120 -7.75 -24.59 -0.94
N GLN A 121 -7.21 -25.66 -1.53
CA GLN A 121 -7.69 -26.16 -2.83
C GLN A 121 -9.17 -26.52 -2.76
N ASP A 122 -9.89 -26.23 -3.85
CA ASP A 122 -11.35 -26.37 -3.99
C ASP A 122 -12.23 -25.58 -2.99
N MET A 123 -11.62 -24.81 -2.08
CA MET A 123 -12.36 -23.92 -1.19
C MET A 123 -12.81 -22.65 -1.91
N LYS A 124 -13.91 -22.09 -1.38
CA LYS A 124 -14.51 -20.85 -1.84
C LYS A 124 -14.75 -19.93 -0.66
N PHE A 125 -14.47 -18.65 -0.85
CA PHE A 125 -14.58 -17.63 0.20
C PHE A 125 -15.43 -16.47 -0.29
N ASP A 126 -16.36 -16.00 0.54
CA ASP A 126 -17.09 -14.78 0.25
C ASP A 126 -16.28 -13.59 0.75
N LEU A 127 -15.96 -12.67 -0.18
CA LEU A 127 -15.21 -11.45 0.10
C LEU A 127 -16.16 -10.26 0.07
N ASN A 128 -16.09 -9.40 1.09
CA ASN A 128 -16.85 -8.16 1.14
C ASN A 128 -16.06 -7.00 0.53
N ALA A 129 -16.76 -5.98 0.05
CA ALA A 129 -16.10 -4.73 -0.32
C ALA A 129 -15.32 -4.16 0.89
N GLY A 130 -14.04 -3.86 0.66
CA GLY A 130 -13.08 -3.42 1.68
C GLY A 130 -12.21 -4.53 2.28
N ASP A 131 -12.51 -5.80 2.02
CA ASP A 131 -11.67 -6.91 2.48
C ASP A 131 -10.29 -6.88 1.83
N ILE A 132 -9.27 -7.19 2.62
CA ILE A 132 -7.87 -7.19 2.21
C ILE A 132 -7.52 -8.57 1.71
N ILE A 133 -7.12 -8.67 0.44
CA ILE A 133 -6.82 -9.93 -0.26
C ILE A 133 -5.32 -10.12 -0.47
N GLY A 134 -4.55 -9.03 -0.38
CA GLY A 134 -3.10 -9.08 -0.45
C GLY A 134 -2.45 -8.03 0.44
N ILE A 135 -1.32 -8.40 1.05
CA ILE A 135 -0.50 -7.55 1.92
C ILE A 135 0.94 -7.65 1.44
N GLY A 136 1.47 -6.56 0.90
CA GLY A 136 2.85 -6.49 0.46
C GLY A 136 3.81 -6.15 1.60
N GLN A 137 5.09 -6.05 1.26
CA GLN A 137 6.13 -5.76 2.24
C GLN A 137 5.94 -4.42 2.92
N LYS A 138 5.97 -4.41 4.26
CA LYS A 138 5.94 -3.17 5.04
C LYS A 138 7.23 -2.37 4.82
N ARG A 139 7.06 -1.07 4.61
CA ARG A 139 8.16 -0.08 4.58
C ARG A 139 7.96 0.96 5.65
N THR A 140 9.05 1.56 6.10
CA THR A 140 9.01 2.65 7.07
C THR A 140 9.93 3.78 6.65
N PHE A 141 9.55 5.01 6.95
CA PHE A 141 10.43 6.17 6.88
C PHE A 141 10.18 7.08 8.09
N ASP A 142 11.15 7.95 8.41
CA ASP A 142 11.01 8.93 9.47
C ASP A 142 10.58 10.29 8.88
N ALA A 143 9.45 10.80 9.34
CA ALA A 143 8.86 12.07 8.97
C ALA A 143 9.35 13.20 9.90
N LEU A 144 9.72 14.31 9.28
CA LEU A 144 10.19 15.54 9.92
C LEU A 144 9.01 16.48 10.16
N TYR A 145 9.14 17.38 11.13
CA TYR A 145 8.24 18.52 11.23
C TYR A 145 8.34 19.40 10.00
N GLN A 146 7.24 20.01 9.57
CA GLN A 146 7.19 20.91 8.42
C GLN A 146 8.26 22.02 8.46
N ASN A 147 8.50 22.60 9.64
CA ASN A 147 9.53 23.63 9.82
C ASN A 147 10.95 23.13 9.54
N ASP A 148 11.22 21.83 9.75
CA ASP A 148 12.52 21.24 9.48
C ASP A 148 12.65 20.80 8.01
N ILE A 149 11.55 20.43 7.37
CA ILE A 149 11.51 20.19 5.92
C ILE A 149 11.93 21.44 5.16
N ILE A 150 11.34 22.61 5.48
CA ILE A 150 11.66 23.89 4.82
C ILE A 150 13.15 24.24 4.95
N LYS A 151 13.80 23.89 6.06
CA LYS A 151 15.24 24.11 6.25
C LYS A 151 16.10 23.18 5.40
N MET A 152 15.68 21.93 5.20
CA MET A 152 16.44 20.92 4.45
C MET A 152 16.22 21.02 2.95
N VAL A 153 14.99 21.33 2.53
CA VAL A 153 14.59 21.48 1.13
C VAL A 153 13.91 22.83 0.98
N PRO A 154 14.68 23.89 0.71
CA PRO A 154 14.13 25.22 0.53
C PRO A 154 13.18 25.24 -0.69
N PRO A 155 12.08 26.00 -0.64
CA PRO A 155 11.24 26.26 -1.80
C PRO A 155 12.04 26.86 -2.97
N SER A 156 11.63 26.58 -4.20
CA SER A 156 12.32 27.04 -5.43
C SER A 156 12.60 28.55 -5.45
N TRP A 157 11.64 29.36 -4.99
CA TRP A 157 11.79 30.82 -4.94
C TRP A 157 12.88 31.30 -3.99
N MET A 158 13.18 30.58 -2.90
CA MET A 158 14.30 30.92 -2.01
C MET A 158 15.66 30.66 -2.67
N LEU A 159 15.74 29.62 -3.51
CA LEU A 159 16.98 29.28 -4.22
C LEU A 159 17.28 30.30 -5.33
N GLU A 160 16.25 30.84 -5.97
CA GLU A 160 16.38 31.89 -6.99
C GLU A 160 16.92 33.21 -6.38
N GLU A 161 16.48 33.59 -5.17
CA GLU A 161 16.99 34.78 -4.46
C GLU A 161 18.44 34.62 -3.95
N MET A 162 18.89 33.40 -3.66
CA MET A 162 20.26 33.15 -3.20
C MET A 162 21.32 33.23 -4.31
N ILE A 163 20.88 33.20 -5.58
CA ILE A 163 21.76 33.21 -6.76
C ILE A 163 21.78 34.60 -7.43
N SER A 164 21.01 35.58 -6.95
CA SER A 164 21.01 36.97 -7.41
C SER A 164 21.88 37.88 -6.54
#